data_AF-A0AAW6Q625-F1
#
_entry.id   AF-A0AAW6Q625-F1
#
_cell.length_a   1.000
_cell.length_b   1.000
_cell.length_c   1.000
_cell.angle_alpha   90.00
_cell.angle_beta   90.00
_cell.angle_gamma   90.00
#
_symmetry.space_group_name_H-M   'P 1'
#
loop_
_entity.id
_entity.type
_entity.pdbx_description
1 polymer ?
#
loop_
_entity_poly.entity_id
_entity_poly.type
_entity_poly.pdbx_seq_one_letter_code
_entity_poly.pdbx_strand_id
1 'polypeptide(L)'
;MDFTEFLTNNPVVLDGAMSTPLEKLGADTNNDLWTAKALIDNEELVYEVHKMYFEAGADLIITDTYQANVQAFEKVGYSEKEARNLIKKAVKIAQKARDDYENRTGKHNYIAGTIGPYGAYLANGSEYRGDYELSAEEYQQFHLPRIEELVNAGVDILAIETQPKLDEVLAILELLKEKYPQQKVYVSYTLSDDDTISDGTPLPRAIHALEDYSQVIAVGINCVKLELVEPALKNMKEITDKHLIVYPNSSAVYDPKSKTWSQPKTSATFEELIPNWYEAGARIIGGCCTTGPKEIKAVADFIKRNK
;
A
#
# COMPACT_ATOMS: atom_id res chain seq x y z
N MET A 1 4.50 2.03 22.16
CA MET A 1 3.78 3.10 21.46
C MET A 1 3.07 2.44 20.31
N ASP A 2 1.74 2.48 20.30
CA ASP A 2 0.99 1.96 19.15
C ASP A 2 1.21 2.86 17.91
N PHE A 3 0.84 2.37 16.72
CA PHE A 3 1.07 3.10 15.48
C PHE A 3 0.31 4.44 15.41
N THR A 4 -0.87 4.53 16.02
CA THR A 4 -1.68 5.77 15.97
C THR A 4 -1.01 6.87 16.79
N GLU A 5 -0.50 6.53 17.97
CA GLU A 5 0.28 7.43 18.81
C GLU A 5 1.58 7.85 18.11
N PHE A 6 2.25 6.93 17.42
CA PHE A 6 3.47 7.24 16.66
C PHE A 6 3.20 8.24 15.53
N LEU A 7 2.18 7.98 14.71
CA LEU A 7 1.76 8.81 13.57
C LEU A 7 1.32 10.22 14.01
N THR A 8 0.64 10.32 15.14
CA THR A 8 0.20 11.62 15.69
C THR A 8 1.40 12.53 15.98
N ASN A 9 2.51 11.95 16.44
CA ASN A 9 3.69 12.68 16.90
C ASN A 9 4.81 12.79 15.85
N ASN A 10 4.73 12.01 14.76
CA ASN A 10 5.81 11.89 13.79
C ASN A 10 5.27 11.75 12.37
N PRO A 11 5.90 12.40 11.38
CA PRO A 11 5.83 11.94 10.01
C PRO A 11 6.40 10.51 9.90
N VAL A 12 5.78 9.68 9.07
CA VAL A 12 6.06 8.26 8.88
C VAL A 12 6.67 8.05 7.50
N VAL A 13 7.82 7.38 7.46
CA VAL A 13 8.39 6.85 6.21
C VAL A 13 7.71 5.51 5.91
N LEU A 14 6.96 5.44 4.81
CA LEU A 14 6.43 4.19 4.27
C LEU A 14 7.46 3.56 3.32
N ASP A 15 7.37 2.26 3.08
CA ASP A 15 8.22 1.55 2.12
C ASP A 15 7.87 1.84 0.65
N GLY A 16 8.49 1.07 -0.24
CA GLY A 16 8.34 1.16 -1.70
C GLY A 16 7.73 -0.11 -2.30
N ALA A 17 7.86 -0.28 -3.62
CA ALA A 17 7.38 -1.48 -4.30
C ALA A 17 7.99 -2.78 -3.76
N MET A 18 7.18 -3.83 -3.64
CA MET A 18 7.66 -5.20 -3.40
C MET A 18 8.25 -5.83 -4.67
N SER A 19 7.63 -5.60 -5.82
CA SER A 19 8.00 -6.25 -7.10
C SER A 19 9.40 -5.89 -7.58
N THR A 20 9.75 -4.61 -7.63
CA THR A 20 11.03 -4.16 -8.20
C THR A 20 12.26 -4.71 -7.46
N PRO A 21 12.30 -4.71 -6.11
CA PRO A 21 13.36 -5.40 -5.37
C PRO A 21 13.35 -6.93 -5.55
N LEU A 22 12.19 -7.58 -5.55
CA LEU A 22 12.07 -9.03 -5.78
C LEU A 22 12.64 -9.43 -7.15
N GLU A 23 12.29 -8.71 -8.21
CA GLU A 23 12.80 -8.93 -9.57
C GLU A 23 14.33 -8.76 -9.63
N LYS A 24 14.87 -7.75 -8.95
CA LYS A 24 16.32 -7.53 -8.85
C LYS A 24 17.04 -8.65 -8.10
N LEU A 25 16.36 -9.30 -7.17
CA LEU A 25 16.85 -10.48 -6.44
C LEU A 25 16.64 -11.80 -7.22
N GLY A 26 15.95 -11.74 -8.36
CA GLY A 26 15.76 -12.88 -9.27
C GLY A 26 14.44 -13.63 -9.12
N ALA A 27 13.49 -13.11 -8.34
CA ALA A 27 12.15 -13.69 -8.26
C ALA A 27 11.35 -13.44 -9.56
N ASP A 28 10.57 -14.42 -9.98
CA ASP A 28 9.61 -14.25 -11.08
C ASP A 28 8.30 -13.67 -10.56
N THR A 29 8.05 -12.41 -10.89
CA THR A 29 6.81 -11.70 -10.59
C THR A 29 5.84 -11.71 -11.78
N ASN A 30 6.23 -12.14 -12.97
CA ASN A 30 5.36 -12.04 -14.16
C ASN A 30 4.48 -13.28 -14.33
N ASN A 31 3.57 -13.48 -13.37
CA ASN A 31 2.68 -14.64 -13.26
C ASN A 31 1.32 -14.26 -12.64
N ASP A 32 0.36 -15.18 -12.63
CA ASP A 32 -1.02 -14.92 -12.15
C ASP A 32 -1.13 -14.54 -10.65
N LEU A 33 -0.13 -14.89 -9.83
CA LEU A 33 -0.04 -14.51 -8.42
C LEU A 33 0.87 -13.29 -8.17
N TRP A 34 1.49 -12.74 -9.21
CA TRP A 34 2.44 -11.63 -9.12
C TRP A 34 3.52 -11.88 -8.06
N THR A 35 3.67 -10.96 -7.10
CA THR A 35 4.63 -11.07 -5.99
C THR A 35 4.24 -12.16 -5.00
N ALA A 36 2.96 -12.50 -4.84
CA ALA A 36 2.51 -13.53 -3.90
C ALA A 36 3.04 -14.93 -4.25
N LYS A 37 3.53 -15.15 -5.48
CA LYS A 37 4.30 -16.36 -5.84
C LYS A 37 5.59 -16.50 -5.02
N ALA A 38 6.22 -15.39 -4.66
CA ALA A 38 7.44 -15.40 -3.85
C ALA A 38 7.18 -15.96 -2.44
N LEU A 39 5.96 -15.86 -1.91
CA LEU A 39 5.59 -16.49 -0.63
C LEU A 39 5.67 -18.02 -0.67
N ILE A 40 5.53 -18.61 -1.86
CA ILE A 40 5.59 -20.06 -2.09
C ILE A 40 7.03 -20.47 -2.35
N ASP A 41 7.67 -19.81 -3.32
CA ASP A 41 8.91 -20.33 -3.91
C ASP A 41 10.17 -19.69 -3.31
N ASN A 42 10.08 -18.47 -2.76
CA ASN A 42 11.23 -17.63 -2.39
C ASN A 42 10.93 -16.73 -1.17
N GLU A 43 10.45 -17.32 -0.06
CA GLU A 43 10.05 -16.58 1.14
C GLU A 43 11.18 -15.71 1.73
N GLU A 44 12.42 -16.17 1.58
CA GLU A 44 13.62 -15.48 2.02
C GLU A 44 13.88 -14.20 1.23
N LEU A 45 13.46 -14.13 -0.03
CA LEU A 45 13.54 -12.91 -0.82
C LEU A 45 12.53 -11.87 -0.33
N VAL A 46 11.31 -12.29 0.03
CA VAL A 46 10.30 -11.39 0.64
C VAL A 46 10.83 -10.82 1.96
N TYR A 47 11.44 -11.66 2.80
CA TYR A 47 12.12 -11.22 4.01
C TYR A 47 13.20 -10.17 3.71
N GLU A 48 14.04 -10.43 2.71
CA GLU A 48 15.16 -9.55 2.40
C GLU A 48 14.69 -8.19 1.86
N VAL A 49 13.61 -8.16 1.08
CA VAL A 49 13.01 -6.89 0.62
C VAL A 49 12.49 -6.06 1.79
N HIS A 50 11.77 -6.65 2.74
CA HIS A 50 11.34 -5.92 3.95
C HIS A 50 12.53 -5.41 4.75
N LYS A 51 13.57 -6.22 4.93
CA LYS A 51 14.82 -5.79 5.59
C LYS A 51 15.47 -4.61 4.87
N MET A 52 15.55 -4.64 3.54
CA MET A 52 16.10 -3.54 2.74
C MET A 52 15.34 -2.22 2.98
N TYR A 53 14.01 -2.26 3.17
CA TYR A 53 13.22 -1.07 3.45
C TYR A 53 13.42 -0.53 4.86
N PHE A 54 13.54 -1.38 5.88
CA PHE A 54 13.93 -0.93 7.22
C PHE A 54 15.33 -0.33 7.23
N GLU A 55 16.28 -0.92 6.51
CA GLU A 55 17.63 -0.37 6.33
C GLU A 55 17.65 0.96 5.57
N ALA A 56 16.71 1.16 4.64
CA ALA A 56 16.49 2.46 3.99
C ALA A 56 15.87 3.51 4.92
N GLY A 57 15.31 3.10 6.06
CA GLY A 57 14.74 3.98 7.07
C GLY A 57 13.21 4.03 7.10
N ALA A 58 12.53 3.07 6.46
CA ALA A 58 11.08 2.91 6.63
C ALA A 58 10.72 2.81 8.12
N ASP A 59 9.63 3.48 8.49
CA ASP A 59 8.97 3.38 9.79
C ASP A 59 7.86 2.33 9.74
N LEU A 60 7.12 2.29 8.63
CA LEU A 60 6.03 1.37 8.31
C LEU A 60 6.36 0.63 7.01
N ILE A 61 6.20 -0.69 6.99
CA ILE A 61 6.26 -1.51 5.75
C ILE A 61 4.90 -2.10 5.42
N ILE A 62 4.67 -2.45 4.16
CA ILE A 62 3.46 -3.10 3.69
C ILE A 62 3.75 -4.58 3.41
N THR A 63 2.91 -5.50 3.89
CA THR A 63 3.05 -6.94 3.65
C THR A 63 2.92 -7.31 2.18
N ASP A 64 3.50 -8.44 1.76
CA ASP A 64 3.31 -8.99 0.41
C ASP A 64 1.93 -9.66 0.25
N THR A 65 0.84 -8.91 0.46
CA THR A 65 -0.55 -9.43 0.45
C THR A 65 -1.50 -8.71 -0.52
N TYR A 66 -0.98 -7.84 -1.38
CA TYR A 66 -1.79 -7.00 -2.27
C TYR A 66 -2.66 -7.82 -3.21
N GLN A 67 -2.11 -8.88 -3.81
CA GLN A 67 -2.84 -9.87 -4.61
C GLN A 67 -2.96 -11.24 -3.94
N ALA A 68 -2.44 -11.41 -2.72
CA ALA A 68 -2.56 -12.66 -1.96
C ALA A 68 -3.99 -12.81 -1.38
N ASN A 69 -4.96 -13.18 -2.22
CA ASN A 69 -6.32 -13.53 -1.80
C ASN A 69 -6.59 -15.01 -2.05
N VAL A 70 -7.53 -15.58 -1.29
CA VAL A 70 -7.84 -17.01 -1.34
C VAL A 70 -8.21 -17.44 -2.76
N GLN A 71 -9.03 -16.65 -3.43
CA GLN A 71 -9.55 -16.92 -4.77
C GLN A 71 -8.43 -16.98 -5.82
N ALA A 72 -7.41 -16.13 -5.72
CA ALA A 72 -6.24 -16.15 -6.60
C ALA A 72 -5.40 -17.42 -6.40
N PHE A 73 -5.18 -17.84 -5.15
CA PHE A 73 -4.45 -19.07 -4.85
C PHE A 73 -5.23 -20.32 -5.27
N GLU A 74 -6.55 -20.34 -5.10
CA GLU A 74 -7.40 -21.46 -5.55
C GLU A 74 -7.38 -21.63 -7.07
N LYS A 75 -7.36 -20.54 -7.84
CA LYS A 75 -7.22 -20.58 -9.31
C LYS A 75 -5.96 -21.31 -9.78
N VAL A 76 -4.88 -21.27 -8.99
CA VAL A 76 -3.61 -21.92 -9.32
C VAL A 76 -3.38 -23.23 -8.53
N GLY A 77 -4.42 -23.76 -7.90
CA GLY A 77 -4.46 -25.12 -7.38
C GLY A 77 -4.20 -25.31 -5.88
N TYR A 78 -4.12 -24.23 -5.10
CA TYR A 78 -4.04 -24.32 -3.64
C TYR A 78 -5.43 -24.46 -3.02
N SER A 79 -5.56 -25.21 -1.93
CA SER A 79 -6.78 -25.20 -1.12
C SER A 79 -6.94 -23.87 -0.37
N GLU A 80 -8.17 -23.51 0.03
CA GLU A 80 -8.43 -22.36 0.90
C GLU A 80 -7.52 -22.36 2.14
N LYS A 81 -7.30 -23.52 2.77
CA LYS A 81 -6.44 -23.64 3.95
C LYS A 81 -4.99 -23.27 3.64
N GLU A 82 -4.45 -23.71 2.51
CA GLU A 82 -3.10 -23.37 2.08
C GLU A 82 -2.98 -21.89 1.74
N ALA A 83 -3.98 -21.34 1.04
CA ALA A 83 -4.05 -19.92 0.70
C ALA A 83 -4.04 -19.03 1.95
N ARG A 84 -4.89 -19.33 2.95
CA ARG A 84 -4.91 -18.62 4.23
C ARG A 84 -3.57 -18.71 4.96
N ASN A 85 -2.94 -19.88 4.95
CA ASN A 85 -1.61 -20.04 5.54
C ASN A 85 -0.54 -19.19 4.84
N LEU A 86 -0.61 -19.02 3.51
CA LEU A 86 0.30 -18.16 2.76
C LEU A 86 0.11 -16.67 3.11
N ILE A 87 -1.14 -16.21 3.27
CA ILE A 87 -1.43 -14.84 3.71
C ILE A 87 -0.87 -14.60 5.12
N LYS A 88 -1.12 -15.52 6.05
CA LYS A 88 -0.57 -15.46 7.40
C LYS A 88 0.97 -15.47 7.40
N LYS A 89 1.57 -16.27 6.52
CA LYS A 89 3.02 -16.36 6.35
C LYS A 89 3.63 -15.05 5.88
N ALA A 90 3.00 -14.33 4.96
CA ALA A 90 3.44 -13.00 4.53
C ALA A 90 3.59 -12.03 5.70
N VAL A 91 2.61 -12.00 6.62
CA VAL A 91 2.68 -11.20 7.84
C VAL A 91 3.81 -11.65 8.75
N LYS A 92 4.02 -12.96 8.91
CA LYS A 92 5.11 -13.50 9.75
C LYS A 92 6.49 -13.17 9.20
N ILE A 93 6.65 -13.14 7.89
CA ILE A 93 7.89 -12.73 7.23
C ILE A 93 8.19 -11.25 7.50
N ALA A 94 7.19 -10.37 7.34
CA ALA A 94 7.32 -8.95 7.66
C ALA A 94 7.64 -8.71 9.14
N GLN A 95 6.95 -9.42 10.05
CA GLN A 95 7.22 -9.37 11.49
C GLN A 95 8.63 -9.81 11.82
N LYS A 96 9.11 -10.89 11.20
CA LYS A 96 10.48 -11.34 11.38
C LYS A 96 11.50 -10.28 10.95
N ALA A 97 11.31 -9.66 9.78
CA ALA A 97 12.21 -8.61 9.29
C ALA A 97 12.23 -7.39 10.23
N ARG A 98 11.07 -6.98 10.74
CA ARG A 98 10.93 -5.92 11.74
C ARG A 98 11.67 -6.27 13.02
N ASP A 99 11.38 -7.43 13.59
CA ASP A 99 11.90 -7.85 14.89
C ASP A 99 13.43 -8.02 14.83
N ASP A 100 13.97 -8.57 13.75
CA ASP A 100 15.42 -8.69 13.55
C ASP A 100 16.09 -7.31 13.41
N TYR A 101 15.44 -6.36 12.72
CA TYR A 101 15.92 -4.98 12.61
C TYR A 101 15.88 -4.24 13.96
N GLU A 102 14.79 -4.37 14.71
CA GLU A 102 14.61 -3.79 16.04
C GLU A 102 15.64 -4.35 17.03
N ASN A 103 15.84 -5.67 17.06
CA ASN A 103 16.86 -6.31 17.89
C ASN A 103 18.28 -5.80 17.60
N ARG A 104 18.57 -5.47 16.35
CA ARG A 104 19.88 -4.94 15.92
C ARG A 104 20.06 -3.45 16.22
N THR A 105 19.00 -2.65 16.15
CA THR A 105 19.09 -1.18 16.13
C THR A 105 18.45 -0.49 17.33
N GLY A 106 17.59 -1.18 18.07
CA GLY A 106 16.73 -0.61 19.11
C GLY A 106 15.58 0.25 18.59
N LYS A 107 15.38 0.34 17.26
CA LYS A 107 14.28 1.09 16.65
C LYS A 107 13.08 0.17 16.42
N HIS A 108 11.97 0.47 17.09
CA HIS A 108 10.69 -0.16 16.80
C HIS A 108 10.10 0.39 15.50
N ASN A 109 9.43 -0.49 14.77
CA ASN A 109 8.92 -0.28 13.43
C ASN A 109 7.53 -0.93 13.30
N TYR A 110 6.76 -0.60 12.26
CA TYR A 110 5.37 -1.00 12.12
C TYR A 110 5.11 -1.76 10.82
N ILE A 111 4.01 -2.51 10.78
CA ILE A 111 3.61 -3.35 9.64
C ILE A 111 2.16 -3.08 9.28
N ALA A 112 1.93 -2.73 8.01
CA ALA A 112 0.62 -2.61 7.40
C ALA A 112 0.26 -3.90 6.66
N GLY A 113 -0.93 -4.44 6.93
CA GLY A 113 -1.52 -5.51 6.14
C GLY A 113 -2.25 -4.95 4.93
N THR A 114 -1.71 -5.11 3.71
CA THR A 114 -2.38 -4.58 2.50
C THR A 114 -3.56 -5.41 2.03
N ILE A 115 -4.59 -4.68 1.62
CA ILE A 115 -5.83 -5.11 1.01
C ILE A 115 -5.93 -4.38 -0.34
N GLY A 116 -5.39 -5.00 -1.38
CA GLY A 116 -5.59 -4.53 -2.76
C GLY A 116 -7.04 -4.71 -3.23
N PRO A 117 -7.48 -3.96 -4.25
CA PRO A 117 -8.85 -3.98 -4.72
C PRO A 117 -9.18 -5.27 -5.47
N TYR A 118 -10.46 -5.55 -5.65
CA TYR A 118 -10.97 -6.61 -6.51
C TYR A 118 -10.44 -6.44 -7.96
N GLY A 119 -10.31 -5.20 -8.43
CA GLY A 119 -9.70 -4.89 -9.72
C GLY A 119 -8.31 -5.51 -9.92
N ALA A 120 -7.50 -5.61 -8.87
CA ALA A 120 -6.18 -6.24 -8.94
C ALA A 120 -6.28 -7.75 -9.14
N TYR A 121 -7.31 -8.41 -8.58
CA TYR A 121 -7.56 -9.84 -8.79
C TYR A 121 -8.02 -10.16 -10.22
N LEU A 122 -8.65 -9.19 -10.91
CA LEU A 122 -9.04 -9.35 -12.32
C LEU A 122 -7.83 -9.35 -13.28
N ALA A 123 -6.68 -8.85 -12.84
CA ALA A 123 -5.42 -8.84 -13.60
C ALA A 123 -5.53 -8.20 -15.00
N ASN A 124 -6.39 -7.18 -15.13
CA ASN A 124 -6.68 -6.48 -16.39
C ASN A 124 -6.52 -4.95 -16.28
N GLY A 125 -5.88 -4.45 -15.22
CA GLY A 125 -5.69 -3.03 -14.95
C GLY A 125 -6.93 -2.30 -14.42
N SER A 126 -7.99 -3.03 -14.04
CA SER A 126 -9.21 -2.44 -13.49
C SER A 126 -8.97 -1.72 -12.16
N GLU A 127 -7.89 -2.01 -11.43
CA GLU A 127 -7.45 -1.26 -10.25
C GLU A 127 -7.10 0.22 -10.52
N TYR A 128 -7.01 0.62 -11.80
CA TYR A 128 -6.81 2.01 -12.23
C TYR A 128 -8.02 2.59 -12.98
N ARG A 129 -9.09 1.81 -13.18
CA ARG A 129 -10.29 2.21 -13.94
C ARG A 129 -11.59 2.10 -13.16
N GLY A 130 -11.69 1.18 -12.20
CA GLY A 130 -12.91 0.94 -11.42
C GLY A 130 -14.07 0.36 -12.23
N ASP A 131 -13.80 -0.23 -13.40
CA ASP A 131 -14.78 -0.71 -14.38
C ASP A 131 -15.27 -2.15 -14.12
N TYR A 132 -15.66 -2.43 -12.88
CA TYR A 132 -16.26 -3.69 -12.43
C TYR A 132 -17.35 -3.42 -11.40
N GLU A 133 -18.33 -4.30 -11.27
CA GLU A 133 -19.48 -4.09 -10.38
C GLU A 133 -19.81 -5.37 -9.63
N LEU A 134 -19.79 -5.30 -8.30
CA LEU A 134 -20.19 -6.35 -7.37
C LEU A 134 -21.15 -5.72 -6.35
N SER A 135 -22.01 -6.54 -5.74
CA SER A 135 -22.75 -6.13 -4.55
C SER A 135 -21.82 -5.95 -3.35
N ALA A 136 -22.26 -5.17 -2.35
CA ALA A 136 -21.52 -5.01 -1.10
C ALA A 136 -21.19 -6.36 -0.44
N GLU A 137 -22.12 -7.31 -0.47
CA GLU A 137 -21.91 -8.65 0.12
C GLU A 137 -20.86 -9.46 -0.65
N GLU A 138 -20.81 -9.36 -1.99
CA GLU A 138 -19.79 -10.02 -2.79
C GLU A 138 -18.39 -9.42 -2.54
N TYR A 139 -18.27 -8.09 -2.41
CA TYR A 139 -17.01 -7.46 -2.00
C TYR A 139 -16.59 -7.96 -0.60
N GLN A 140 -17.51 -7.98 0.37
CA GLN A 140 -17.20 -8.44 1.71
C GLN A 140 -16.75 -9.90 1.74
N GLN A 141 -17.43 -10.79 1.01
CA GLN A 141 -17.04 -12.19 0.85
C GLN A 141 -15.66 -12.33 0.19
N PHE A 142 -15.33 -11.47 -0.77
CA PHE A 142 -14.03 -11.46 -1.41
C PHE A 142 -12.90 -11.05 -0.44
N HIS A 143 -13.07 -9.97 0.32
CA HIS A 143 -12.02 -9.44 1.18
C HIS A 143 -11.89 -10.15 2.54
N LEU A 144 -12.98 -10.71 3.07
CA LEU A 144 -13.04 -11.25 4.44
C LEU A 144 -11.91 -12.25 4.76
N PRO A 145 -11.63 -13.28 3.94
CA PRO A 145 -10.59 -14.26 4.27
C PRO A 145 -9.21 -13.63 4.46
N ARG A 146 -8.84 -12.67 3.61
CA ARG A 146 -7.55 -11.97 3.71
C ARG A 146 -7.52 -11.06 4.94
N ILE A 147 -8.60 -10.31 5.19
CA ILE A 147 -8.71 -9.44 6.37
C ILE A 147 -8.58 -10.26 7.65
N GLU A 148 -9.28 -11.38 7.74
CA GLU A 148 -9.20 -12.31 8.88
C GLU A 148 -7.77 -12.72 9.17
N GLU A 149 -7.02 -13.18 8.16
CA GLU A 149 -5.63 -13.63 8.37
C GLU A 149 -4.69 -12.47 8.71
N LEU A 150 -4.86 -11.30 8.12
CA LEU A 150 -4.05 -10.10 8.43
C LEU A 150 -4.25 -9.66 9.88
N VAL A 151 -5.51 -9.52 10.31
CA VAL A 151 -5.85 -9.11 11.68
C VAL A 151 -5.40 -10.17 12.69
N ASN A 152 -5.71 -11.44 12.45
CA ASN A 152 -5.33 -12.53 13.36
C ASN A 152 -3.81 -12.71 13.46
N ALA A 153 -3.05 -12.37 12.41
CA ALA A 153 -1.60 -12.41 12.44
C ALA A 153 -0.97 -11.23 13.20
N GLY A 154 -1.73 -10.18 13.48
CA GLY A 154 -1.34 -9.04 14.31
C GLY A 154 -0.56 -7.96 13.53
N VAL A 155 -1.11 -7.49 12.42
CA VAL A 155 -0.62 -6.26 11.76
C VAL A 155 -1.01 -5.02 12.57
N ASP A 156 -0.16 -3.98 12.53
CA ASP A 156 -0.37 -2.75 13.30
C ASP A 156 -1.49 -1.87 12.71
N ILE A 157 -1.67 -1.95 11.39
CA ILE A 157 -2.68 -1.22 10.62
C ILE A 157 -3.07 -2.01 9.36
N LEU A 158 -4.26 -1.81 8.81
CA LEU A 158 -4.60 -2.29 7.47
C LEU A 158 -4.45 -1.18 6.42
N ALA A 159 -3.91 -1.55 5.28
CA ALA A 159 -3.73 -0.69 4.11
C ALA A 159 -4.79 -1.01 3.06
N ILE A 160 -5.89 -0.26 3.04
CA ILE A 160 -6.90 -0.38 1.98
C ILE A 160 -6.44 0.49 0.82
N GLU A 161 -5.66 -0.09 -0.09
CA GLU A 161 -4.86 0.68 -1.05
C GLU A 161 -5.17 0.40 -2.51
N THR A 162 -4.74 1.32 -3.37
CA THR A 162 -4.95 1.30 -4.82
C THR A 162 -6.43 1.18 -5.18
N GLN A 163 -7.30 1.78 -4.38
CA GLN A 163 -8.75 1.62 -4.54
C GLN A 163 -9.26 2.54 -5.65
N PRO A 164 -9.83 1.99 -6.75
CA PRO A 164 -10.31 2.82 -7.83
C PRO A 164 -11.75 3.31 -7.62
N LYS A 165 -12.49 2.68 -6.70
CA LYS A 165 -13.93 2.91 -6.53
C LYS A 165 -14.38 2.96 -5.08
N LEU A 166 -15.39 3.78 -4.82
CA LEU A 166 -15.82 4.13 -3.46
C LEU A 166 -16.67 3.05 -2.78
N ASP A 167 -17.60 2.43 -3.51
CA ASP A 167 -18.48 1.36 -3.03
C ASP A 167 -17.71 0.15 -2.46
N GLU A 168 -16.61 -0.26 -3.09
CA GLU A 168 -15.74 -1.34 -2.60
C GLU A 168 -15.10 -0.93 -1.25
N VAL A 169 -14.59 0.30 -1.16
CA VAL A 169 -14.03 0.83 0.10
C VAL A 169 -15.07 0.83 1.21
N LEU A 170 -16.30 1.29 0.92
CA LEU A 170 -17.38 1.30 1.91
C LEU A 170 -17.77 -0.12 2.34
N ALA A 171 -17.80 -1.08 1.42
CA ALA A 171 -18.07 -2.48 1.75
C ALA A 171 -17.01 -3.08 2.69
N ILE A 172 -15.72 -2.80 2.44
CA ILE A 172 -14.60 -3.21 3.30
C ILE A 172 -14.69 -2.53 4.67
N LEU A 173 -14.96 -1.23 4.72
CA LEU A 173 -15.04 -0.48 5.97
C LEU A 173 -16.22 -0.92 6.84
N GLU A 174 -17.38 -1.23 6.24
CA GLU A 174 -18.52 -1.77 6.99
C GLU A 174 -18.20 -3.14 7.59
N LEU A 175 -17.53 -4.01 6.82
CA LEU A 175 -17.06 -5.31 7.31
C LEU A 175 -16.11 -5.17 8.52
N LEU A 176 -15.16 -4.23 8.43
CA LEU A 176 -14.20 -3.95 9.50
C LEU A 176 -14.87 -3.34 10.73
N LYS A 177 -15.86 -2.47 10.53
CA LYS A 177 -16.66 -1.87 11.61
C LYS A 177 -17.44 -2.92 12.38
N GLU A 178 -18.01 -3.90 11.69
CA GLU A 178 -18.77 -4.98 12.32
C GLU A 178 -17.86 -5.98 13.05
N LYS A 179 -16.81 -6.48 12.37
CA LYS A 179 -16.01 -7.62 12.87
C LYS A 179 -14.77 -7.21 13.65
N TYR A 180 -14.16 -6.08 13.32
CA TYR A 180 -12.86 -5.66 13.83
C TYR A 180 -12.80 -4.17 14.22
N PRO A 181 -13.75 -3.64 15.03
CA PRO A 181 -13.92 -2.20 15.25
C PRO A 181 -12.70 -1.46 15.85
N GLN A 182 -11.73 -2.20 16.39
CA GLN A 182 -10.48 -1.64 16.94
C GLN A 182 -9.34 -1.59 15.93
N GLN A 183 -9.43 -2.33 14.82
CA GLN A 183 -8.38 -2.37 13.81
C GLN A 183 -8.33 -1.02 13.10
N LYS A 184 -7.18 -0.34 13.17
CA LYS A 184 -6.98 0.91 12.43
C LYS A 184 -6.68 0.62 10.97
N VAL A 185 -7.08 1.56 10.12
CA VAL A 185 -6.83 1.50 8.68
C VAL A 185 -6.40 2.85 8.14
N TYR A 186 -5.72 2.81 6.99
CA TYR A 186 -5.72 3.94 6.07
C TYR A 186 -6.41 3.52 4.77
N VAL A 187 -6.94 4.51 4.05
CA VAL A 187 -7.54 4.35 2.73
C VAL A 187 -6.72 5.13 1.71
N SER A 188 -6.35 4.50 0.60
CA SER A 188 -5.62 5.16 -0.47
C SER A 188 -6.24 4.85 -1.83
N TYR A 189 -6.53 5.91 -2.59
CA TYR A 189 -7.22 5.84 -3.86
C TYR A 189 -6.26 5.91 -5.07
N THR A 190 -6.68 5.33 -6.18
CA THR A 190 -6.18 5.69 -7.51
C THR A 190 -7.04 6.80 -8.12
N LEU A 191 -6.41 7.63 -8.95
CA LEU A 191 -7.01 8.86 -9.48
C LEU A 191 -7.10 8.83 -11.01
N SER A 192 -8.19 9.39 -11.53
CA SER A 192 -8.33 9.71 -12.96
C SER A 192 -7.80 11.11 -13.28
N ASP A 193 -7.96 12.06 -12.35
CA ASP A 193 -7.36 13.41 -12.33
C ASP A 193 -7.12 13.88 -10.89
N ASP A 194 -6.70 15.12 -10.67
CA ASP A 194 -6.34 15.64 -9.35
C ASP A 194 -7.53 15.89 -8.38
N ASP A 195 -8.77 15.68 -8.82
CA ASP A 195 -9.98 15.83 -7.98
C ASP A 195 -11.00 14.69 -8.13
N THR A 196 -10.63 13.59 -8.80
CA THR A 196 -11.55 12.49 -9.12
C THR A 196 -10.85 11.13 -8.98
N ILE A 197 -11.45 10.20 -8.25
CA ILE A 197 -10.94 8.82 -8.17
C ILE A 197 -11.17 8.09 -9.51
N SER A 198 -10.53 6.94 -9.71
CA SER A 198 -10.54 6.25 -11.00
C SER A 198 -11.93 5.90 -11.56
N ASP A 199 -12.93 5.60 -10.72
CA ASP A 199 -14.31 5.30 -11.14
C ASP A 199 -15.15 6.53 -11.54
N GLY A 200 -14.61 7.74 -11.38
CA GLY A 200 -15.32 9.00 -11.65
C GLY A 200 -15.97 9.64 -10.41
N THR A 201 -15.85 9.03 -9.23
CA THR A 201 -16.35 9.64 -7.99
C THR A 201 -15.51 10.86 -7.61
N PRO A 202 -16.13 12.03 -7.35
CA PRO A 202 -15.39 13.20 -6.90
C PRO A 202 -14.63 12.91 -5.60
N LEU A 203 -13.37 13.32 -5.54
CA LEU A 203 -12.49 13.11 -4.40
C LEU A 203 -13.09 13.66 -3.09
N PRO A 204 -13.75 14.84 -3.05
CA PRO A 204 -14.45 15.28 -1.85
C PRO A 204 -15.52 14.29 -1.38
N ARG A 205 -16.30 13.70 -2.29
CA ARG A 205 -17.32 12.71 -1.93
C ARG A 205 -16.69 11.45 -1.35
N ALA A 206 -15.60 10.97 -1.94
CA ALA A 206 -14.89 9.79 -1.46
C ALA A 206 -14.36 10.00 -0.03
N ILE A 207 -13.74 11.15 0.25
CA ILE A 207 -13.17 11.47 1.56
C ILE A 207 -14.26 11.68 2.62
N HIS A 208 -15.32 12.44 2.31
CA HIS A 208 -16.42 12.68 3.27
C HIS A 208 -17.09 11.37 3.70
N ALA A 209 -17.18 10.38 2.82
CA ALA A 209 -17.76 9.07 3.15
C ALA A 209 -16.93 8.30 4.19
N LEU A 210 -15.65 8.64 4.38
CA LEU A 210 -14.77 8.02 5.38
C LEU A 210 -14.97 8.59 6.79
N GLU A 211 -15.66 9.73 6.94
CA GLU A 211 -15.84 10.38 8.25
C GLU A 211 -16.72 9.57 9.20
N ASP A 212 -17.59 8.71 8.68
CA ASP A 212 -18.42 7.79 9.46
C ASP A 212 -17.65 6.59 10.06
N TYR A 213 -16.35 6.48 9.74
CA TYR A 213 -15.50 5.35 10.12
C TYR A 213 -14.29 5.82 10.96
N SER A 214 -14.46 5.86 12.29
CA SER A 214 -13.41 6.27 13.24
C SER A 214 -12.14 5.38 13.25
N GLN A 215 -12.18 4.26 12.53
CA GLN A 215 -11.03 3.38 12.31
C GLN A 215 -10.10 3.90 11.20
N VAL A 216 -10.60 4.74 10.31
CA VAL A 216 -9.80 5.40 9.26
C VAL A 216 -9.02 6.54 9.89
N ILE A 217 -7.71 6.36 10.04
CA ILE A 217 -6.82 7.36 10.66
C ILE A 217 -6.03 8.17 9.63
N ALA A 218 -5.96 7.69 8.40
CA ALA A 218 -5.31 8.37 7.30
C ALA A 218 -6.04 8.11 5.97
N VAL A 219 -5.98 9.07 5.06
CA VAL A 219 -6.51 8.98 3.70
C VAL A 219 -5.53 9.60 2.71
N GLY A 220 -5.48 9.07 1.49
CA GLY A 220 -4.69 9.70 0.45
C GLY A 220 -4.67 8.93 -0.85
N ILE A 221 -3.49 8.93 -1.49
CA ILE A 221 -3.32 8.44 -2.86
C ILE A 221 -2.04 7.65 -3.05
N ASN A 222 -2.13 6.63 -3.89
CA ASN A 222 -0.99 5.82 -4.26
C ASN A 222 -1.07 5.33 -5.69
N CYS A 223 0.08 4.89 -6.20
CA CYS A 223 0.18 4.37 -7.55
C CYS A 223 -0.33 5.33 -8.66
N VAL A 224 -0.28 6.64 -8.37
CA VAL A 224 -0.57 7.74 -9.29
C VAL A 224 0.71 8.30 -9.89
N LYS A 225 0.58 9.11 -10.95
CA LYS A 225 1.68 9.89 -11.52
C LYS A 225 2.11 10.99 -10.56
N LEU A 226 3.42 11.29 -10.55
CA LEU A 226 4.01 12.33 -9.69
C LEU A 226 3.34 13.71 -9.86
N GLU A 227 2.92 14.06 -11.08
CA GLU A 227 2.28 15.35 -11.41
C GLU A 227 0.90 15.55 -10.74
N LEU A 228 0.21 14.47 -10.38
CA LEU A 228 -1.09 14.55 -9.71
C LEU A 228 -0.97 14.70 -8.19
N VAL A 229 0.21 14.40 -7.62
CA VAL A 229 0.37 14.25 -6.17
C VAL A 229 0.15 15.56 -5.42
N GLU A 230 0.89 16.61 -5.78
CA GLU A 230 0.83 17.88 -5.05
C GLU A 230 -0.55 18.56 -5.15
N PRO A 231 -1.19 18.65 -6.33
CA PRO A 231 -2.55 19.18 -6.44
C PRO A 231 -3.57 18.36 -5.62
N ALA A 232 -3.54 17.03 -5.71
CA ALA A 232 -4.47 16.17 -4.97
C ALA A 232 -4.30 16.32 -3.45
N LEU A 233 -3.06 16.36 -2.94
CA LEU A 233 -2.80 16.58 -1.50
C LEU A 233 -3.34 17.92 -1.02
N LYS A 234 -3.16 18.99 -1.82
CA LYS A 234 -3.72 20.31 -1.50
C LYS A 234 -5.25 20.27 -1.43
N ASN A 235 -5.91 19.59 -2.37
CA ASN A 235 -7.36 19.42 -2.34
C ASN A 235 -7.80 18.63 -1.09
N MET A 236 -7.15 17.49 -0.80
CA MET A 236 -7.45 16.65 0.37
C MET A 236 -7.34 17.40 1.69
N LYS A 237 -6.30 18.23 1.84
CA LYS A 237 -6.04 19.01 3.06
C LYS A 237 -7.17 19.98 3.41
N GLU A 238 -7.90 20.47 2.42
CA GLU A 238 -9.06 21.36 2.63
C GLU A 238 -10.35 20.58 2.98
N ILE A 239 -10.35 19.25 2.82
CA ILE A 239 -11.53 18.40 2.95
C ILE A 239 -11.57 17.64 4.28
N THR A 240 -10.42 17.25 4.83
CA THR A 240 -10.37 16.39 6.03
C THR A 240 -9.20 16.75 6.96
N ASP A 241 -9.42 16.50 8.25
CA ASP A 241 -8.38 16.59 9.29
C ASP A 241 -7.62 15.26 9.50
N LYS A 242 -7.98 14.19 8.78
CA LYS A 242 -7.25 12.91 8.85
C LYS A 242 -5.83 13.09 8.32
N HIS A 243 -4.90 12.24 8.78
CA HIS A 243 -3.54 12.28 8.26
C HIS A 243 -3.51 11.97 6.77
N LEU A 244 -2.74 12.75 6.01
CA LEU A 244 -2.58 12.51 4.58
C LEU A 244 -1.46 11.51 4.30
N ILE A 245 -1.75 10.52 3.47
CA ILE A 245 -0.79 9.50 3.02
C ILE A 245 -0.53 9.63 1.52
N VAL A 246 0.74 9.52 1.12
CA VAL A 246 1.09 9.50 -0.31
C VAL A 246 2.25 8.57 -0.60
N TYR A 247 2.07 7.76 -1.64
CA TYR A 247 3.13 6.91 -2.16
C TYR A 247 2.92 6.69 -3.66
N PRO A 248 3.41 7.61 -4.51
CA PRO A 248 3.18 7.57 -5.95
C PRO A 248 4.10 6.58 -6.66
N ASN A 249 3.84 6.34 -7.95
CA ASN A 249 4.81 5.66 -8.80
C ASN A 249 6.09 6.50 -8.94
N SER A 250 7.22 5.85 -9.23
CA SER A 250 8.38 6.62 -9.72
C SER A 250 8.08 7.23 -11.09
N SER A 251 8.93 8.16 -11.56
CA SER A 251 8.84 8.71 -12.92
C SER A 251 9.22 7.71 -14.02
N ALA A 252 9.56 6.46 -13.68
CA ALA A 252 10.01 5.47 -14.64
C ALA A 252 8.97 5.18 -15.74
N VAL A 253 9.47 5.06 -16.97
CA VAL A 253 8.69 4.70 -18.15
C VAL A 253 9.12 3.31 -18.61
N TYR A 254 8.14 2.44 -18.89
CA TYR A 254 8.36 1.11 -19.40
C TYR A 254 8.58 1.15 -20.91
N ASP A 255 9.69 0.58 -21.39
CA ASP A 255 9.92 0.32 -22.81
C ASP A 255 9.45 -1.11 -23.15
N PRO A 256 8.39 -1.28 -23.95
CA PRO A 256 7.86 -2.61 -24.29
C PRO A 256 8.79 -3.43 -25.19
N LYS A 257 9.75 -2.80 -25.88
CA LYS A 257 10.72 -3.50 -26.75
C LYS A 257 11.84 -4.11 -25.94
N SER A 258 12.46 -3.33 -25.05
CA SER A 258 13.53 -3.83 -24.18
C SER A 258 12.98 -4.56 -22.95
N LYS A 259 11.69 -4.39 -22.63
CA LYS A 259 11.04 -4.87 -21.40
C LYS A 259 11.73 -4.34 -20.14
N THR A 260 12.17 -3.09 -20.18
CA THR A 260 12.88 -2.45 -19.06
C THR A 260 12.26 -1.12 -18.70
N TRP A 261 12.34 -0.78 -17.41
CA TRP A 261 12.00 0.55 -16.89
C TRP A 261 13.20 1.50 -17.00
N SER A 262 12.94 2.75 -17.37
CA SER A 262 13.97 3.80 -17.42
C SER A 262 13.44 5.14 -16.91
N GLN A 263 14.30 5.92 -16.25
CA GLN A 263 13.95 7.24 -15.74
C GLN A 263 14.06 8.30 -16.86
N PRO A 264 13.03 9.15 -17.06
CA PRO A 264 13.11 10.26 -18.00
C PRO A 264 14.18 11.27 -17.57
N LYS A 265 14.93 11.82 -18.52
CA LYS A 265 16.01 12.79 -18.22
C LYS A 265 15.52 14.19 -17.82
N THR A 266 14.26 14.51 -18.07
CA THR A 266 13.72 15.89 -18.00
C THR A 266 12.56 16.06 -17.04
N SER A 267 12.14 15.01 -16.33
CA SER A 267 11.13 15.10 -15.27
C SER A 267 11.78 15.41 -13.93
N ALA A 268 11.11 16.17 -13.08
CA ALA A 268 11.49 16.28 -11.67
C ALA A 268 11.64 14.87 -11.07
N THR A 269 12.69 14.66 -10.29
CA THR A 269 12.92 13.34 -9.67
C THR A 269 12.01 13.16 -8.46
N PHE A 270 11.80 11.90 -8.07
CA PHE A 270 11.03 11.57 -6.89
C PHE A 270 11.54 12.34 -5.66
N GLU A 271 12.86 12.45 -5.49
CA GLU A 271 13.50 13.13 -4.37
C GLU A 271 13.28 14.64 -4.34
N GLU A 272 13.20 15.29 -5.51
CA GLU A 272 12.96 16.73 -5.63
C GLU A 272 11.55 17.13 -5.21
N LEU A 273 10.60 16.19 -5.26
CA LEU A 273 9.18 16.45 -4.98
C LEU A 273 8.76 16.17 -3.52
N ILE A 274 9.57 15.45 -2.75
CA ILE A 274 9.28 15.13 -1.34
C ILE A 274 8.96 16.39 -0.50
N PRO A 275 9.72 17.51 -0.61
CA PRO A 275 9.41 18.72 0.15
C PRO A 275 8.01 19.25 -0.17
N ASN A 276 7.61 19.24 -1.43
CA ASN A 276 6.30 19.73 -1.85
C ASN A 276 5.16 18.90 -1.25
N TRP A 277 5.32 17.56 -1.22
CA TRP A 277 4.31 16.67 -0.64
C TRP A 277 4.17 16.87 0.87
N TYR A 278 5.30 17.05 1.56
CA TYR A 278 5.32 17.31 2.99
C TYR A 278 4.62 18.64 3.35
N GLU A 279 4.93 19.72 2.62
CA GLU A 279 4.30 21.04 2.79
C GLU A 279 2.81 21.02 2.41
N ALA A 280 2.45 20.23 1.40
CA ALA A 280 1.05 19.98 1.02
C ALA A 280 0.27 19.18 2.08
N GLY A 281 0.91 18.71 3.15
CA GLY A 281 0.25 18.13 4.32
C GLY A 281 0.45 16.62 4.48
N ALA A 282 1.19 15.96 3.58
CA ALA A 282 1.49 14.54 3.74
C ALA A 282 2.21 14.27 5.06
N ARG A 283 1.78 13.22 5.76
CA ARG A 283 2.37 12.75 7.02
C ARG A 283 2.82 11.29 6.93
N ILE A 284 2.32 10.53 5.98
CA ILE A 284 2.86 9.22 5.61
C ILE A 284 3.36 9.33 4.17
N ILE A 285 4.65 9.12 3.94
CA ILE A 285 5.28 9.28 2.61
C ILE A 285 6.07 8.02 2.26
N GLY A 286 5.78 7.39 1.13
CA GLY A 286 6.49 6.21 0.60
C GLY A 286 6.51 6.18 -0.91
N GLY A 287 6.66 5.00 -1.50
CA GLY A 287 6.64 4.79 -2.96
C GLY A 287 5.76 3.62 -3.40
N CYS A 288 5.24 3.67 -4.63
CA CYS A 288 4.51 2.57 -5.27
C CYS A 288 5.35 1.97 -6.40
N CYS A 289 4.76 1.65 -7.55
CA CYS A 289 5.45 0.97 -8.65
C CYS A 289 6.78 1.66 -9.02
N THR A 290 7.80 0.83 -9.28
CA THR A 290 9.15 1.21 -9.73
C THR A 290 9.98 2.03 -8.74
N THR A 291 9.51 2.19 -7.50
CA THR A 291 10.32 2.72 -6.39
C THR A 291 11.10 1.59 -5.71
N GLY A 292 12.18 1.94 -5.00
CA GLY A 292 12.93 0.98 -4.20
C GLY A 292 13.59 1.63 -2.98
N PRO A 293 14.51 0.92 -2.30
CA PRO A 293 15.20 1.42 -1.10
C PRO A 293 15.89 2.77 -1.29
N LYS A 294 16.32 3.11 -2.51
CA LYS A 294 16.94 4.39 -2.82
C LYS A 294 15.97 5.56 -2.60
N GLU A 295 14.77 5.45 -3.16
CA GLU A 295 13.72 6.47 -3.02
C GLU A 295 13.25 6.59 -1.56
N ILE A 296 13.09 5.45 -0.87
CA ILE A 296 12.70 5.44 0.54
C ILE A 296 13.76 6.06 1.45
N LYS A 297 15.05 5.84 1.14
CA LYS A 297 16.15 6.50 1.84
C LYS A 297 16.11 8.01 1.69
N ALA A 298 15.73 8.51 0.51
CA ALA A 298 15.58 9.95 0.28
C ALA A 298 14.44 10.54 1.12
N VAL A 299 13.31 9.84 1.24
CA VAL A 299 12.19 10.22 2.14
C VAL A 299 12.66 10.24 3.59
N ALA A 300 13.33 9.18 4.05
CA ALA A 300 13.83 9.09 5.41
C ALA A 300 14.83 10.21 5.74
N ASP A 301 15.76 10.50 4.82
CA ASP A 301 16.74 11.58 4.98
C ASP A 301 16.10 12.97 4.98
N PHE A 302 15.06 13.18 4.17
CA PHE A 302 14.28 14.42 4.20
C PHE A 302 13.55 14.58 5.54
N ILE A 303 12.77 13.59 5.97
CA ILE A 303 12.01 13.65 7.22
C ILE A 303 12.94 13.85 8.42
N LYS A 304 14.05 13.11 8.50
CA LYS A 304 15.02 13.23 9.60
C LYS A 304 15.64 14.64 9.72
N ARG A 305 15.81 15.35 8.60
CA ARG A 305 16.36 16.72 8.60
C ARG A 305 15.35 17.79 8.99
N ASN A 306 14.06 17.48 8.95
CA ASN A 306 12.95 18.42 9.14
C ASN A 306 12.02 18.01 10.30
N LYS A 307 12.49 17.11 11.18
CA LYS A 307 11.86 16.81 12.48
C LYS A 307 12.22 17.87 13.51
#